data_AF-K1PZA6-F1
#
_entry.id   AF-K1PZA6-F1
#
_cell.length_a   1.000
_cell.length_b   1.000
_cell.length_c   1.000
_cell.angle_alpha   90.00
_cell.angle_beta   90.00
_cell.angle_gamma   90.00
#
_symmetry.space_group_name_H-M   'P 1'
#
loop_
_entity.id
_entity.type
_entity.pdbx_description
1 polymer ?
#
loop_
_entity_poly.entity_id
_entity_poly.type
_entity_poly.pdbx_seq_one_letter_code
_entity_poly.pdbx_strand_id
1 'polypeptide(L)'
;MKMTNVAAFKSVTMSSEYSPPTYMYSPHYAVDDRVFNTLWGEQCACTDFDAYPWMIIDMENIFEVNYVTLFNRIDELGERLRDHMCHMWQV
;
A
#
# COMPACT_ATOMS: atom_id res chain seq x y z
N MET A 1 -10.50 -23.16 -7.07
CA MET A 1 -10.64 -21.84 -7.75
C MET A 1 -9.36 -21.06 -7.54
N LYS A 2 -8.86 -20.38 -8.59
CA LYS A 2 -7.73 -19.45 -8.46
C LYS A 2 -8.31 -18.10 -8.03
N MET A 3 -7.82 -17.56 -6.92
CA MET A 3 -8.20 -16.22 -6.46
C MET A 3 -7.37 -15.19 -7.23
N THR A 4 -7.99 -14.06 -7.58
CA THR A 4 -7.37 -13.01 -8.40
C THR A 4 -7.08 -11.80 -7.51
N ASN A 5 -5.87 -11.24 -7.63
CA ASN A 5 -5.55 -9.95 -7.03
C ASN A 5 -6.27 -8.84 -7.80
N VAL A 6 -7.41 -8.38 -7.26
CA VAL A 6 -8.22 -7.31 -7.89
C VAL A 6 -7.72 -5.90 -7.56
N ALA A 7 -6.76 -5.77 -6.63
CA ALA A 7 -6.13 -4.49 -6.29
C ALA A 7 -4.96 -4.14 -7.21
N ALA A 8 -4.45 -5.11 -7.99
CA ALA A 8 -3.30 -4.91 -8.86
C ALA A 8 -3.51 -3.75 -9.83
N PHE A 9 -2.53 -2.84 -9.88
CA PHE A 9 -2.45 -1.66 -10.75
C PHE A 9 -3.59 -0.65 -10.60
N LYS A 10 -4.33 -0.72 -9.49
CA LYS A 10 -5.36 0.27 -9.15
C LYS A 10 -4.74 1.60 -8.72
N SER A 11 -5.54 2.66 -8.76
CA SER A 11 -5.10 3.97 -8.31
C SER A 11 -4.93 3.98 -6.80
N VAL A 12 -3.84 4.55 -6.32
CA VAL A 12 -3.52 4.65 -4.89
C VAL A 12 -3.35 6.11 -4.51
N THR A 13 -4.05 6.55 -3.47
CA THR A 13 -3.86 7.87 -2.84
C THR A 13 -3.41 7.68 -1.41
N MET A 14 -2.50 8.52 -0.94
CA MET A 14 -2.03 8.52 0.44
C MET A 14 -2.21 9.90 1.09
N SER A 15 -2.12 9.96 2.41
CA SER A 15 -2.12 11.20 3.19
C SER A 15 -1.03 12.19 2.73
N SER A 16 0.15 11.65 2.41
CA SER A 16 1.29 12.35 1.82
C SER A 16 2.15 11.36 1.05
N GLU A 17 3.07 11.86 0.23
CA GLU A 17 4.11 11.06 -0.43
C GLU A 17 5.47 11.51 0.10
N TYR A 18 6.33 10.56 0.49
CA TYR A 18 7.67 10.89 0.97
C TYR A 18 8.57 11.36 -0.20
N SER A 19 8.99 12.62 -0.16
CA SER A 19 9.93 13.22 -1.12
C SER A 19 9.54 13.06 -2.61
N PRO A 20 8.39 13.56 -3.07
CA PRO A 20 8.02 13.53 -4.48
C PRO A 20 8.83 14.57 -5.30
N PRO A 21 9.17 14.29 -6.57
CA PRO A 21 8.90 13.07 -7.33
C PRO A 21 10.07 12.09 -7.24
N THR A 22 10.16 11.30 -6.17
CA THR A 22 11.05 10.13 -6.15
C THR A 22 10.27 8.91 -6.63
N TYR A 23 10.85 8.19 -7.60
CA TYR A 23 10.25 6.94 -8.05
C TYR A 23 10.34 5.84 -7.00
N MET A 24 11.18 5.97 -5.96
CA MET A 24 11.53 4.90 -5.02
C MET A 24 10.47 4.62 -3.96
N TYR A 25 9.56 5.56 -3.66
CA TYR A 25 8.59 5.44 -2.56
C TYR A 25 7.14 5.69 -2.97
N SER A 26 6.88 5.61 -4.27
CA SER A 26 5.59 5.97 -4.85
C SER A 26 4.45 5.06 -4.34
N PRO A 27 3.22 5.60 -4.19
CA PRO A 27 2.04 4.83 -3.81
C PRO A 27 1.81 3.57 -4.66
N HIS A 28 2.21 3.58 -5.93
CA HIS A 28 1.96 2.46 -6.86
C HIS A 28 2.58 1.13 -6.40
N TYR A 29 3.64 1.17 -5.59
CA TYR A 29 4.29 -0.04 -5.09
C TYR A 29 3.42 -0.87 -4.14
N ALA A 30 2.36 -0.29 -3.58
CA ALA A 30 1.39 -1.06 -2.80
C ALA A 30 0.54 -2.01 -3.67
N VAL A 31 0.51 -1.80 -4.99
CA VAL A 31 -0.40 -2.47 -5.93
C VAL A 31 0.28 -2.90 -7.23
N ASP A 32 1.60 -2.85 -7.35
CA ASP A 32 2.32 -3.16 -8.59
C ASP A 32 2.42 -4.67 -8.91
N ASP A 33 1.68 -5.50 -8.16
CA ASP A 33 1.65 -6.96 -8.20
C ASP A 33 3.00 -7.63 -7.92
N ARG A 34 3.87 -6.94 -7.16
CA ARG A 34 5.19 -7.44 -6.76
C ARG A 34 5.40 -7.30 -5.26
N VAL A 35 6.21 -8.20 -4.72
CA VAL A 35 6.66 -8.15 -3.33
C VAL A 35 8.16 -8.32 -3.36
N PHE A 36 8.88 -7.26 -3.03
CA PHE A 36 10.34 -7.26 -3.01
C PHE A 36 10.85 -6.98 -1.60
N ASN A 37 11.98 -7.62 -1.27
CA ASN A 37 12.83 -7.17 -0.19
C ASN A 37 13.77 -6.12 -0.73
N THR A 38 13.71 -4.91 -0.20
CA THR A 38 14.53 -3.80 -0.63
C THR A 38 15.21 -3.15 0.55
N LEU A 39 16.43 -2.68 0.31
CA LEU A 39 17.12 -1.84 1.27
C LEU A 39 16.38 -0.51 1.38
N TRP A 40 16.31 0.03 2.60
CA TRP A 40 15.68 1.32 2.90
C TRP A 40 14.19 1.41 2.56
N GLY A 41 13.53 0.29 2.28
CA GLY A 41 12.13 0.27 1.85
C GLY A 41 11.91 0.88 0.47
N GLU A 42 12.92 0.87 -0.41
CA GLU A 42 12.73 1.20 -1.82
C GLU A 42 11.63 0.30 -2.41
N GLN A 43 10.82 0.76 -3.35
CA GLN A 43 9.70 -0.05 -3.85
C GLN A 43 8.68 -0.45 -2.77
N CYS A 44 8.56 0.35 -1.71
CA CYS A 44 7.40 0.37 -0.81
C CYS A 44 6.76 1.76 -0.90
N ALA A 45 5.43 1.82 -0.78
CA ALA A 45 4.77 3.11 -0.61
C ALA A 45 5.15 3.74 0.73
N CYS A 46 5.47 5.04 0.75
CA CYS A 46 5.91 5.74 1.96
C CYS A 46 5.26 7.12 2.06
N THR A 47 4.66 7.41 3.21
CA THR A 47 4.20 8.75 3.58
C THR A 47 5.34 9.55 4.22
N ASP A 48 5.17 10.86 4.36
CA ASP A 48 5.92 11.65 5.32
C ASP A 48 5.54 11.26 6.77
N PHE A 49 6.07 12.01 7.75
CA PHE A 49 5.76 11.84 9.17
C PHE A 49 4.40 12.43 9.55
N ASP A 50 3.34 11.90 8.95
CA ASP A 50 1.96 12.29 9.25
C ASP A 50 1.53 11.81 10.64
N ALA A 51 0.68 12.57 11.33
CA ALA A 51 0.12 12.17 12.62
C ALA A 51 -0.83 10.97 12.53
N TYR A 52 -1.55 10.87 11.40
CA TYR A 52 -2.51 9.81 11.09
C TYR A 52 -2.35 9.40 9.62
N PRO A 53 -1.27 8.67 9.28
CA PRO A 53 -1.00 8.30 7.90
C PRO A 53 -2.09 7.36 7.39
N TRP A 54 -2.50 7.53 6.14
CA TRP A 54 -3.50 6.69 5.50
C TRP A 54 -3.14 6.43 4.04
N MET A 55 -3.64 5.30 3.53
CA MET A 55 -3.56 4.90 2.13
C MET A 55 -4.92 4.36 1.70
N ILE A 56 -5.38 4.77 0.52
CA ILE A 56 -6.64 4.34 -0.09
C ILE A 56 -6.31 3.79 -1.48
N ILE A 57 -6.82 2.59 -1.76
CA ILE A 57 -6.80 1.99 -3.09
C ILE A 57 -8.21 2.18 -3.68
N ASP A 58 -8.31 2.90 -4.79
CA ASP A 58 -9.57 3.01 -5.54
C ASP A 58 -9.77 1.75 -6.39
N MET A 59 -10.74 0.92 -5.99
CA MET A 59 -11.04 -0.33 -6.67
C MET A 59 -11.72 -0.11 -8.02
N GLU A 60 -12.26 1.09 -8.30
CA GLU A 60 -13.00 1.48 -9.52
C GLU A 60 -14.28 0.68 -9.80
N ASN A 61 -14.55 -0.37 -9.01
CA ASN A 61 -15.73 -1.23 -9.08
C ASN A 61 -15.95 -1.92 -7.73
N ILE A 62 -17.13 -2.51 -7.55
CA ILE A 62 -17.49 -3.27 -6.35
C ILE A 62 -17.01 -4.71 -6.53
N PHE A 63 -16.24 -5.21 -5.56
CA PHE A 63 -15.75 -6.58 -5.54
C PHE A 63 -16.18 -7.30 -4.27
N GLU A 64 -16.48 -8.60 -4.41
CA GLU A 64 -16.56 -9.50 -3.26
C GLU A 64 -15.13 -9.85 -2.82
N VAL A 65 -14.69 -9.29 -1.70
CA VAL A 65 -13.34 -9.48 -1.16
C VAL A 65 -13.32 -10.65 -0.19
N ASN A 66 -12.61 -11.72 -0.56
CA ASN A 66 -12.45 -12.89 0.30
C ASN A 66 -11.41 -12.67 1.41
N TYR A 67 -10.31 -12.00 1.09
CA TYR A 67 -9.24 -11.68 2.01
C TYR A 67 -8.44 -10.49 1.49
N VAL A 68 -7.75 -9.83 2.42
CA VAL A 68 -6.77 -8.78 2.13
C VAL A 68 -5.42 -9.27 2.64
N THR A 69 -4.38 -9.14 1.83
CA THR A 69 -3.00 -9.44 2.24
C THR A 69 -2.21 -8.14 2.23
N LEU A 70 -1.60 -7.80 3.37
CA LEU A 70 -0.72 -6.65 3.52
C LEU A 70 0.72 -7.13 3.60
N PHE A 71 1.56 -6.68 2.67
CA PHE A 71 3.00 -6.93 2.69
C PHE A 71 3.70 -5.72 3.30
N ASN A 72 4.34 -5.92 4.45
CA ASN A 72 5.06 -4.87 5.15
C ASN A 72 6.48 -4.72 4.58
N ARG A 73 7.09 -3.56 4.82
CA ARG A 73 8.54 -3.36 4.73
C ARG A 73 9.25 -4.32 5.70
N ILE A 74 10.33 -4.96 5.24
CA ILE A 74 10.96 -6.08 5.96
C ILE A 74 12.42 -5.83 6.42
N ASP A 75 12.95 -4.63 6.20
CA ASP A 75 14.22 -4.20 6.80
C ASP A 75 13.98 -3.63 8.22
N GLU A 76 14.85 -2.74 8.70
CA GLU A 76 14.89 -2.25 10.08
C GLU A 76 13.71 -1.37 10.54
N LEU A 77 12.79 -0.98 9.64
CA LEU A 77 11.69 -0.03 9.95
C LEU A 77 10.29 -0.63 9.77
N GLY A 78 10.17 -1.95 9.70
CA GLY A 78 8.88 -2.64 9.55
C GLY A 78 7.93 -2.43 10.73
N GLU A 79 8.43 -2.11 11.92
CA GLU A 79 7.61 -1.86 13.12
C GLU A 79 6.68 -0.64 12.99
N ARG A 80 6.90 0.23 12.00
CA ARG A 80 6.07 1.42 11.76
C ARG A 80 4.64 1.09 11.34
N LEU A 81 4.41 -0.10 10.76
CA LEU A 81 3.08 -0.56 10.35
C LEU A 81 2.32 -1.29 11.48
N ARG A 82 2.74 -1.16 12.74
CA ARG A 82 1.98 -1.67 13.89
C ARG A 82 0.68 -0.89 14.11
N ASP A 83 -0.28 -1.50 14.79
CA ASP A 83 -1.54 -0.87 15.20
C ASP A 83 -2.33 -0.23 14.04
N HIS A 84 -2.23 -0.79 12.84
CA HIS A 84 -2.97 -0.33 11.66
C HIS A 84 -4.40 -0.85 11.65
N MET A 85 -5.28 -0.15 10.93
CA MET A 85 -6.64 -0.59 10.65
C MET A 85 -6.83 -0.76 9.14
N CYS A 86 -7.57 -1.79 8.75
CA CYS A 86 -8.01 -2.00 7.38
C CYS A 86 -9.52 -1.81 7.34
N HIS A 87 -9.99 -0.84 6.55
CA HIS A 87 -11.40 -0.56 6.34
C HIS A 87 -11.74 -0.79 4.88
N MET A 88 -12.89 -1.41 4.65
CA MET A 88 -13.49 -1.54 3.32
C MET A 88 -14.86 -0.85 3.38
N TRP A 89 -15.13 0.02 2.42
CA TRP A 89 -16.43 0.68 2.30
C TRP A 89 -16.81 0.76 0.83
N GLN A 90 -18.13 0.83 0.61
CA GLN A 90 -18.72 1.14 -0.67
C GLN A 90 -19.30 2.55 -0.57
N VAL A 91 -19.03 3.38 -1.57
CA VAL A 91 -19.68 4.69 -1.74
C VAL A 91 -21.00 4.56 -2.49
#